data_AF-A0A822W4I7-F1
#
_entry.id   AF-A0A822W4I7-F1
#
_cell.length_a   1.000
_cell.length_b   1.000
_cell.length_c   1.000
_cell.angle_alpha   90.00
_cell.angle_beta   90.00
_cell.angle_gamma   90.00
#
_symmetry.space_group_name_H-M   'P 1'
#
loop_
_entity.id
_entity.type
_entity.pdbx_description
1 polymer ?
#
loop_
_entity_poly.entity_id
_entity_poly.type
_entity_poly.pdbx_seq_one_letter_code
_entity_poly.pdbx_strand_id
1 'polypeptide(L)'
;MNQEVLLQMMRATIPRDRALLEAFLYYQAEHFDEEWDSLIRQFLSNRQANISPVQVLHFETDVSAFVQASPYDNAHDLLTYTQVFGQTGLQKLDKLSPSEKDLVIEVALFNLATRFQLLDSNGHYQTISPDSLLQKSRGANLVNVYRVANNLADRISRDIE
;
A
#
# COMPACT_ATOMS: atom_id res chain seq x y z
N MET A 1 -20.21 -11.90 -3.81
CA MET A 1 -20.19 -10.45 -3.43
C MET A 1 -19.74 -9.65 -4.64
N ASN A 2 -20.44 -8.58 -4.98
CA ASN A 2 -20.18 -7.76 -6.17
C ASN A 2 -19.24 -6.57 -5.85
N GLN A 3 -18.86 -5.83 -6.90
CA GLN A 3 -17.98 -4.66 -6.80
C GLN A 3 -18.51 -3.57 -5.87
N GLU A 4 -19.79 -3.24 -5.98
CA GLU A 4 -20.37 -2.17 -5.17
C GLU A 4 -20.33 -2.48 -3.67
N VAL A 5 -20.59 -3.74 -3.27
CA VAL A 5 -20.49 -4.16 -1.87
C VAL A 5 -19.05 -4.03 -1.34
N LEU A 6 -18.04 -4.39 -2.15
CA LEU A 6 -16.64 -4.19 -1.75
C LEU A 6 -16.32 -2.70 -1.54
N LEU A 7 -16.75 -1.85 -2.47
CA LEU A 7 -16.49 -0.41 -2.40
C LEU A 7 -17.22 0.24 -1.21
N GLN A 8 -18.45 -0.18 -0.92
CA GLN A 8 -19.18 0.27 0.28
C GLN A 8 -18.47 -0.15 1.57
N MET A 9 -17.93 -1.36 1.61
CA MET A 9 -17.15 -1.85 2.75
C MET A 9 -15.85 -1.04 2.95
N MET A 10 -15.13 -0.77 1.86
CA MET A 10 -13.93 0.08 1.88
C MET A 10 -14.25 1.51 2.34
N ARG A 11 -15.38 2.08 1.89
CA ARG A 11 -15.87 3.40 2.32
C ARG A 11 -16.42 3.44 3.75
N ALA A 12 -16.46 2.31 4.47
CA ALA A 12 -17.08 2.16 5.77
C ALA A 12 -18.59 2.48 5.80
N THR A 13 -19.29 2.38 4.67
CA THR A 13 -20.75 2.60 4.61
C THR A 13 -21.56 1.35 4.97
N ILE A 14 -20.89 0.19 5.04
CA ILE A 14 -21.41 -1.07 5.57
C ILE A 14 -20.36 -1.70 6.50
N PRO A 15 -20.73 -2.67 7.37
CA PRO A 15 -19.78 -3.37 8.22
C PRO A 15 -18.62 -3.97 7.44
N ARG A 16 -17.43 -3.87 8.02
CA ARG A 16 -16.19 -4.36 7.41
C ARG A 16 -15.94 -5.81 7.76
N ASP A 17 -15.70 -6.60 6.72
CA ASP A 17 -15.11 -7.91 6.84
C ASP A 17 -13.58 -7.75 6.90
N ARG A 18 -13.01 -7.97 8.08
CA ARG A 18 -11.57 -7.80 8.33
C ARG A 18 -10.74 -8.74 7.45
N ALA A 19 -11.14 -10.00 7.30
CA ALA A 19 -10.38 -10.98 6.53
C ALA A 19 -10.39 -10.62 5.03
N LEU A 20 -11.50 -10.10 4.54
CA LEU A 20 -11.59 -9.63 3.17
C LEU A 20 -10.75 -8.37 2.90
N LEU A 21 -10.73 -7.41 3.83
CA LEU A 21 -9.88 -6.22 3.71
C LEU A 21 -8.39 -6.60 3.79
N GLU A 22 -8.05 -7.55 4.65
CA GLU A 22 -6.70 -8.11 4.74
C GLU A 22 -6.30 -8.78 3.42
N ALA A 23 -7.15 -9.63 2.87
CA ALA A 23 -6.91 -10.25 1.57
C ALA A 23 -6.74 -9.22 0.44
N PHE A 24 -7.54 -8.16 0.45
CA PHE A 24 -7.38 -7.07 -0.52
C PHE A 24 -6.10 -6.27 -0.31
N LEU A 25 -5.65 -6.10 0.94
CA LEU A 25 -4.38 -5.43 1.26
C LEU A 25 -3.19 -6.19 0.67
N TYR A 26 -3.16 -7.53 0.79
CA TYR A 26 -2.13 -8.33 0.12
C TYR A 26 -2.27 -8.29 -1.40
N TYR A 27 -3.49 -8.45 -1.92
CA TYR A 27 -3.72 -8.43 -3.36
C TYR A 27 -3.28 -7.11 -3.99
N GLN A 28 -3.64 -5.96 -3.41
CA GLN A 28 -3.21 -4.68 -3.96
C GLN A 28 -1.69 -4.48 -3.87
N ALA A 29 -1.03 -5.05 -2.87
CA ALA A 29 0.42 -4.92 -2.70
C ALA A 29 1.20 -5.67 -3.80
N GLU A 30 0.61 -6.71 -4.39
CA GLU A 30 1.17 -7.44 -5.54
C GLU A 30 0.80 -6.82 -6.90
N HIS A 31 -0.23 -5.96 -6.95
CA HIS A 31 -0.87 -5.49 -8.18
C HIS A 31 -1.14 -3.98 -8.21
N PHE A 32 -0.42 -3.17 -7.42
CA PHE A 32 -0.73 -1.74 -7.26
C PHE A 32 -0.49 -0.91 -8.53
N ASP A 33 0.27 -1.45 -9.49
CA ASP A 33 0.49 -0.90 -10.83
C ASP A 33 -0.74 -1.05 -11.74
N GLU A 34 -1.72 -1.87 -11.36
CA GLU A 34 -2.97 -1.99 -12.09
C GLU A 34 -3.92 -0.80 -11.90
N GLU A 35 -4.67 -0.48 -12.96
CA GLU A 35 -5.79 0.45 -12.90
C GLU A 35 -6.83 0.01 -11.85
N TRP A 36 -7.30 0.96 -11.03
CA TRP A 36 -8.16 0.70 -9.87
C TRP A 36 -9.39 -0.18 -10.17
N ASP A 37 -10.09 0.09 -11.26
CA ASP A 37 -11.28 -0.68 -11.61
C ASP A 37 -10.92 -2.10 -12.08
N SER A 38 -9.76 -2.28 -12.72
CA SER A 38 -9.25 -3.60 -13.07
C SER A 38 -8.83 -4.36 -11.81
N LEU A 39 -8.06 -3.74 -10.92
CA LEU A 39 -7.65 -4.30 -9.64
C LEU A 39 -8.83 -4.86 -8.85
N ILE A 40 -9.91 -4.08 -8.72
CA ILE A 40 -11.13 -4.49 -8.01
C ILE A 40 -11.83 -5.66 -8.72
N ARG A 41 -11.97 -5.60 -10.05
CA ARG A 41 -12.61 -6.68 -10.81
C ARG A 41 -11.81 -7.98 -10.72
N GLN A 42 -10.49 -7.90 -10.84
CA GLN A 42 -9.60 -9.05 -10.79
C GLN A 42 -9.60 -9.68 -9.40
N PHE A 43 -9.47 -8.88 -8.33
CA PHE A 43 -9.60 -9.36 -6.95
C PHE A 43 -10.89 -10.15 -6.72
N LEU A 44 -12.03 -9.64 -7.22
CA LEU A 44 -13.32 -10.29 -7.06
C LEU A 44 -13.45 -11.60 -7.86
N SER A 45 -12.73 -11.71 -8.97
CA SER A 45 -12.71 -12.89 -9.84
C SER A 45 -11.72 -13.95 -9.37
N ASN A 46 -10.62 -13.51 -8.74
CA ASN A 46 -9.47 -14.34 -8.36
C ASN A 46 -9.39 -14.67 -6.87
N ARG A 47 -10.50 -14.56 -6.10
CA ARG A 47 -10.53 -14.76 -4.62
C ARG A 47 -9.93 -16.07 -4.09
N GLN A 48 -9.60 -17.03 -4.97
CA GLN A 48 -9.02 -18.33 -4.64
C GLN A 48 -7.51 -18.44 -4.95
N ALA A 49 -6.88 -17.40 -5.53
CA ALA A 49 -5.44 -17.41 -5.75
C ALA A 49 -4.75 -17.21 -4.38
N ASN A 50 -4.16 -18.29 -3.87
CA ASN A 50 -3.27 -18.26 -2.72
C ASN A 50 -2.26 -17.13 -2.88
N ILE A 51 -2.18 -16.26 -1.86
CA ILE A 51 -1.08 -15.31 -1.68
C ILE A 51 0.19 -16.15 -1.76
N SER A 52 0.95 -16.00 -2.84
CA SER A 52 2.11 -16.85 -3.06
C SER A 52 3.23 -16.36 -2.13
N PRO A 53 3.92 -17.26 -1.42
CA PRO A 53 5.09 -16.85 -0.63
C PRO A 53 6.13 -16.24 -1.57
N VAL A 54 6.44 -14.97 -1.32
CA VAL A 54 7.34 -14.13 -2.09
C VAL A 54 8.73 -14.77 -2.17
N GLN A 55 9.28 -14.92 -3.39
CA GLN A 55 10.60 -15.52 -3.64
C GLN A 55 11.74 -14.52 -3.48
N VAL A 56 12.51 -14.65 -2.40
CA VAL A 56 13.70 -13.85 -2.03
C VAL A 56 14.66 -13.58 -3.20
N LEU A 57 14.53 -12.41 -3.81
CA LEU A 57 15.58 -11.75 -4.60
C LEU A 57 16.19 -10.64 -3.75
N HIS A 58 17.48 -10.35 -3.95
CA HIS A 58 18.28 -9.43 -3.11
C HIS A 58 17.93 -7.94 -3.29
N PHE A 59 16.68 -7.55 -3.05
CA PHE A 59 16.20 -6.18 -3.22
C PHE A 59 16.62 -5.22 -2.09
N GLU A 60 16.97 -5.72 -0.91
CA GLU A 60 17.35 -4.85 0.23
C GLU A 60 18.58 -3.98 -0.08
N THR A 61 19.54 -4.52 -0.84
CA THR A 61 20.75 -3.78 -1.25
C THR A 61 20.42 -2.70 -2.27
N ASP A 62 19.59 -3.01 -3.26
CA ASP A 62 19.21 -2.07 -4.33
C ASP A 62 18.38 -0.91 -3.77
N VAL A 63 17.39 -1.22 -2.91
CA VAL A 63 16.59 -0.20 -2.23
C VAL A 63 17.46 0.70 -1.34
N SER A 64 18.41 0.11 -0.59
CA SER A 64 19.32 0.87 0.26
C SER A 64 20.22 1.81 -0.56
N ALA A 65 20.80 1.33 -1.65
CA ALA A 65 21.64 2.12 -2.54
C ALA A 65 20.85 3.25 -3.21
N PHE A 66 19.62 2.97 -3.66
CA PHE A 66 18.72 3.97 -4.22
C PHE A 66 18.43 5.10 -3.23
N VAL A 67 18.03 4.77 -1.99
CA VAL A 67 17.71 5.80 -0.99
C VAL A 67 18.94 6.64 -0.65
N GLN A 68 20.13 6.03 -0.55
CA GLN A 68 21.39 6.75 -0.33
C GLN A 68 21.75 7.70 -1.47
N ALA A 69 21.36 7.37 -2.70
CA ALA A 69 21.55 8.23 -3.87
C ALA A 69 20.44 9.28 -4.05
N SER A 70 19.40 9.26 -3.20
CA SER A 70 18.25 10.14 -3.37
C SER A 70 18.62 11.62 -3.18
N PRO A 71 17.94 12.55 -3.87
CA PRO A 71 18.20 13.99 -3.74
C PRO A 71 17.62 14.59 -2.45
N TYR A 72 17.06 13.77 -1.55
CA TYR A 72 16.36 14.22 -0.36
C TYR A 72 17.26 14.08 0.87
N ASP A 73 17.70 15.20 1.43
CA ASP A 73 18.59 15.23 2.61
C ASP A 73 18.03 14.49 3.84
N ASN A 74 16.71 14.34 3.92
CA ASN A 74 16.01 13.70 5.05
C ASN A 74 15.56 12.25 4.76
N ALA A 75 15.90 11.69 3.60
CA ALA A 75 15.59 10.30 3.26
C ALA A 75 16.78 9.40 3.62
N HIS A 76 16.56 8.46 4.52
CA HIS A 76 17.58 7.55 5.06
C HIS A 76 17.20 6.08 4.89
N ASP A 77 15.92 5.81 4.68
CA ASP A 77 15.34 4.51 4.40
C ASP A 77 14.11 4.65 3.49
N LEU A 78 13.52 3.52 3.10
CA LEU A 78 12.34 3.52 2.23
C LEU A 78 11.14 4.27 2.86
N LEU A 79 11.01 4.25 4.19
CA LEU A 79 9.92 4.96 4.89
C LEU A 79 10.07 6.48 4.73
N THR A 80 11.23 7.01 5.11
CA THR A 80 11.51 8.45 5.05
C THR A 80 11.54 8.96 3.60
N TYR A 81 12.04 8.15 2.66
CA TYR A 81 11.92 8.44 1.24
C TYR A 81 10.44 8.54 0.80
N THR A 82 9.62 7.54 1.14
CA THR A 82 8.18 7.52 0.79
C THR A 82 7.44 8.73 1.38
N GLN A 83 7.76 9.10 2.62
CA GLN A 83 7.22 10.28 3.29
C GLN A 83 7.55 11.57 2.53
N VAL A 84 8.83 11.81 2.26
CA VAL A 84 9.29 13.05 1.59
C VAL A 84 8.75 13.12 0.17
N PHE A 85 8.83 12.02 -0.59
CA PHE A 85 8.31 11.95 -1.97
C PHE A 85 6.80 12.23 -2.04
N GLY A 86 6.02 11.64 -1.12
CA GLY A 86 4.57 11.78 -1.08
C GLY A 86 4.08 13.13 -0.54
N GLN A 87 4.87 13.82 0.28
CA GLN A 87 4.43 14.95 1.11
C GLN A 87 3.74 16.05 0.31
N THR A 88 4.39 16.59 -0.72
CA THR A 88 3.84 17.70 -1.52
C THR A 88 2.59 17.30 -2.29
N GLY A 89 2.53 16.04 -2.77
CA GLY A 89 1.35 15.51 -3.45
C GLY A 89 0.16 15.39 -2.49
N LEU A 90 0.37 14.78 -1.33
CA LEU A 90 -0.66 14.56 -0.32
C LEU A 90 -1.18 15.85 0.28
N GLN A 91 -0.33 16.88 0.45
CA GLN A 91 -0.76 18.20 0.93
C GLN A 91 -1.83 18.83 0.04
N LYS A 92 -1.79 18.59 -1.27
CA LYS A 92 -2.77 19.12 -2.26
C LYS A 92 -4.09 18.34 -2.30
N LEU A 93 -4.20 17.21 -1.60
CA LEU A 93 -5.40 16.39 -1.57
C LEU A 93 -6.31 16.81 -0.41
N ASP A 94 -7.27 17.68 -0.68
CA ASP A 94 -8.23 18.17 0.33
C ASP A 94 -9.28 17.13 0.74
N LYS A 95 -9.43 16.06 -0.06
CA LYS A 95 -10.39 14.98 0.16
C LYS A 95 -9.90 13.91 1.15
N LEU A 96 -8.66 14.01 1.61
CA LEU A 96 -8.08 13.12 2.62
C LEU A 96 -7.90 13.90 3.92
N SER A 97 -8.39 13.34 5.02
CA SER A 97 -8.04 13.79 6.36
C SER A 97 -6.54 13.58 6.65
N PRO A 98 -5.97 14.26 7.66
CA PRO A 98 -4.56 14.06 8.03
C PRO A 98 -4.22 12.58 8.31
N SER A 99 -5.07 11.87 9.06
CA SER A 99 -4.87 10.44 9.35
C SER A 99 -4.98 9.55 8.11
N GLU A 100 -5.80 9.92 7.12
CA GLU A 100 -5.83 9.21 5.83
C GLU A 100 -4.58 9.47 5.00
N LYS A 101 -3.97 10.66 5.07
CA LYS A 101 -2.69 10.95 4.41
C LYS A 101 -1.56 10.12 5.03
N ASP A 102 -1.55 9.99 6.36
CA ASP A 102 -0.61 9.10 7.05
C ASP A 102 -0.83 7.64 6.63
N LEU A 103 -2.09 7.20 6.57
CA LEU A 103 -2.43 5.84 6.13
C LEU A 103 -2.05 5.60 4.66
N VAL A 104 -2.13 6.60 3.78
CA VAL A 104 -1.64 6.49 2.40
C VAL A 104 -0.15 6.16 2.36
N ILE A 105 0.67 6.85 3.18
CA ILE A 105 2.10 6.57 3.26
C ILE A 105 2.35 5.14 3.74
N GLU A 106 1.65 4.71 4.79
CA GLU A 106 1.86 3.38 5.37
C GLU A 106 1.41 2.24 4.44
N VAL A 107 0.30 2.42 3.70
CA VAL A 107 -0.14 1.45 2.70
C VAL A 107 0.81 1.45 1.49
N ALA A 108 1.27 2.61 1.03
CA ALA A 108 2.25 2.67 -0.06
C ALA A 108 3.56 1.97 0.34
N LEU A 109 4.00 2.17 1.60
CA LEU A 109 5.17 1.49 2.13
C LEU A 109 4.97 -0.03 2.22
N PHE A 110 3.78 -0.49 2.62
CA PHE A 110 3.45 -1.92 2.62
C PHE A 110 3.49 -2.52 1.20
N ASN A 111 2.94 -1.80 0.22
CA ASN A 111 2.97 -2.20 -1.18
C ASN A 111 4.41 -2.31 -1.70
N LEU A 112 5.26 -1.30 -1.43
CA LEU A 112 6.67 -1.31 -1.82
C LEU A 112 7.46 -2.41 -1.11
N ALA A 113 7.26 -2.58 0.20
CA ALA A 113 7.90 -3.63 0.97
C ALA A 113 7.48 -5.04 0.49
N THR A 114 6.26 -5.19 -0.01
CA THR A 114 5.82 -6.43 -0.67
C THR A 114 6.50 -6.61 -2.02
N ARG A 115 6.50 -5.58 -2.89
CA ARG A 115 7.12 -5.63 -4.23
C ARG A 115 8.62 -5.94 -4.17
N PHE A 116 9.30 -5.33 -3.22
CA PHE A 116 10.74 -5.48 -2.98
C PHE A 116 11.05 -6.54 -1.92
N GLN A 117 10.05 -7.31 -1.49
CA GLN A 117 10.27 -8.49 -0.64
C GLN A 117 11.01 -8.20 0.67
N LEU A 118 10.73 -7.03 1.26
CA LEU A 118 11.34 -6.53 2.49
C LEU A 118 10.54 -6.94 3.74
N LEU A 119 9.41 -7.61 3.58
CA LEU A 119 8.61 -8.10 4.70
C LEU A 119 9.37 -9.19 5.48
N ASP A 120 9.30 -9.14 6.80
CA ASP A 120 9.79 -10.22 7.65
C ASP A 120 8.90 -11.48 7.57
N SER A 121 9.26 -12.53 8.30
CA SER A 121 8.48 -13.79 8.33
C SER A 121 7.05 -13.65 8.85
N ASN A 122 6.71 -12.53 9.50
CA ASN A 122 5.38 -12.20 10.01
C ASN A 122 4.62 -11.26 9.06
N GLY A 123 5.20 -10.89 7.91
CA GLY A 123 4.60 -9.92 7.00
C GLY A 123 4.76 -8.47 7.44
N HIS A 124 5.72 -8.18 8.32
CA HIS A 124 5.97 -6.83 8.84
C HIS A 124 7.12 -6.14 8.12
N TYR A 125 7.07 -4.81 8.06
CA TYR A 125 8.21 -3.99 7.65
C TYR A 125 8.33 -2.80 8.60
N GLN A 126 9.44 -2.69 9.33
CA GLN A 126 9.63 -1.66 10.35
C GLN A 126 8.44 -1.60 11.35
N THR A 127 7.63 -0.53 11.28
CA THR A 127 6.47 -0.28 12.17
C THR A 127 5.13 -0.67 11.56
N ILE A 128 5.10 -1.16 10.31
CA ILE A 128 3.87 -1.52 9.60
C ILE A 128 3.64 -3.04 9.62
N SER A 129 2.40 -3.41 9.92
CA SER A 129 1.83 -4.75 9.77
C SER A 129 0.44 -4.69 9.15
N PRO A 130 -0.06 -5.79 8.55
CA PRO A 130 -1.46 -5.87 8.11
C PRO A 130 -2.42 -5.49 9.25
N ASP A 131 -2.15 -5.96 10.46
CA ASP A 131 -2.92 -5.63 11.66
C ASP A 131 -2.94 -4.14 11.97
N SER A 132 -1.78 -3.47 11.98
CA SER A 132 -1.72 -2.04 12.27
C SER A 132 -2.44 -1.22 11.21
N LEU A 133 -2.30 -1.60 9.94
CA LEU A 133 -2.97 -0.96 8.80
C LEU A 133 -4.50 -1.11 8.89
N LEU A 134 -4.98 -2.31 9.20
CA LEU A 134 -6.40 -2.57 9.38
C LEU A 134 -6.96 -1.83 10.59
N GLN A 135 -6.22 -1.71 11.70
CA GLN A 135 -6.64 -0.91 12.85
C GLN A 135 -6.76 0.58 12.50
N LYS A 136 -5.76 1.17 11.84
CA LYS A 136 -5.79 2.58 11.41
C LYS A 136 -6.86 2.85 10.36
N SER A 137 -7.20 1.85 9.54
CA SER A 137 -8.23 1.98 8.51
C SER A 137 -9.64 2.14 9.05
N ARG A 138 -9.93 1.80 10.33
CA ARG A 138 -11.30 1.66 10.89
C ARG A 138 -12.23 2.85 10.64
N GLY A 139 -11.71 4.07 10.57
CA GLY A 139 -12.48 5.29 10.27
C GLY A 139 -12.22 5.91 8.89
N ALA A 140 -11.31 5.35 8.10
CA ALA A 140 -10.87 5.93 6.81
C ALA A 140 -11.79 5.54 5.65
N ASN A 141 -11.84 6.35 4.60
CA ASN A 141 -12.35 5.95 3.30
C ASN A 141 -11.27 5.22 2.50
N LEU A 142 -11.26 3.89 2.59
CA LEU A 142 -10.21 3.07 2.01
C LEU A 142 -10.15 3.13 0.47
N VAL A 143 -11.24 3.50 -0.21
CA VAL A 143 -11.21 3.66 -1.67
C VAL A 143 -10.26 4.79 -2.07
N ASN A 144 -10.29 5.93 -1.36
CA ASN A 144 -9.39 7.04 -1.66
C ASN A 144 -7.97 6.73 -1.20
N VAL A 145 -7.83 6.15 0.00
CA VAL A 145 -6.53 5.78 0.56
C VAL A 145 -5.80 4.80 -0.36
N TYR A 146 -6.41 3.67 -0.70
CA TYR A 146 -5.76 2.64 -1.52
C TYR A 146 -5.45 3.13 -2.93
N ARG A 147 -6.34 3.91 -3.57
CA ARG A 147 -6.02 4.52 -4.88
C ARG A 147 -4.78 5.39 -4.83
N VAL A 148 -4.68 6.28 -3.84
CA VAL A 148 -3.55 7.21 -3.75
C VAL A 148 -2.29 6.45 -3.33
N ALA A 149 -2.39 5.50 -2.41
CA ALA A 149 -1.28 4.66 -1.99
C ALA A 149 -0.71 3.83 -3.15
N ASN A 150 -1.57 3.22 -3.97
CA ASN A 150 -1.15 2.47 -5.15
C ASN A 150 -0.41 3.36 -6.16
N ASN A 151 -0.96 4.54 -6.46
CA ASN A 151 -0.30 5.50 -7.36
C ASN A 151 1.03 6.01 -6.79
N LEU A 152 1.14 6.18 -5.47
CA LEU A 152 2.37 6.57 -4.82
C LEU A 152 3.41 5.45 -4.91
N ALA A 153 3.02 4.20 -4.59
CA ALA A 153 3.87 3.03 -4.70
C ALA A 153 4.35 2.79 -6.14
N ASP A 154 3.47 2.85 -7.14
CA ASP A 154 3.81 2.69 -8.56
C ASP A 154 4.83 3.73 -9.05
N ARG A 155 4.73 4.97 -8.57
CA ARG A 155 5.72 6.00 -8.92
C ARG A 155 7.07 5.75 -8.28
N ILE A 156 7.09 5.38 -7.00
CA ILE A 156 8.32 5.10 -6.27
C ILE A 156 8.98 3.82 -6.81
N SER A 157 8.21 2.78 -7.14
CA SER A 157 8.77 1.54 -7.65
C SER A 157 9.49 1.74 -8.98
N ARG A 158 8.92 2.57 -9.87
CA ARG A 158 9.56 2.94 -11.14
C ARG A 158 10.82 3.80 -11.00
N ASP A 159 10.99 4.50 -9.89
CA ASP A 159 12.23 5.22 -9.62
C ASP A 159 13.34 4.28 -9.13
N ILE A 160 12.98 3.14 -8.51
CA ILE A 160 13.92 2.15 -7.95
C ILE A 160 14.33 1.07 -8.97
N GLU A 161 13.41 0.62 -9.83
CA GLU A 161 13.63 -0.41 -10.88
C GLU A 161 14.33 0.12 -12.13
#